data_AF-A0A068VJB9-F1
#
_entry.id   AF-A0A068VJB9-F1
#
_cell.length_a   1.000
_cell.length_b   1.000
_cell.length_c   1.000
_cell.angle_alpha   90.00
_cell.angle_beta   90.00
_cell.angle_gamma   90.00
#
_symmetry.space_group_name_H-M   'P 1'
#
loop_
_entity.id
_entity.type
_entity.pdbx_description
1 polymer ?
#
loop_
_entity_poly.entity_id
_entity_poly.type
_entity_poly.pdbx_seq_one_letter_code
_entity_poly.pdbx_strand_id
1 'polypeptide(L)'
;MATYGEIDDLPRSYFLVVDVFESRDSGLAKLRVVWLQPLPNYRAWKKDARLPVGCGVFQGGKEQTLSLSLDRLSDQVWCKVKRSSYLIHPSIGEIWALYKDWDIVRWSSSPEKRRQCKYQIVEVLGRKSKGIRVAYSDKLEGFVSLFQRRSQSEKDSFLIEDKKLFRFSHKVPSCKMTGSKRPGVPEESFELDPKDLPADLC
;
A
#
# COMPACT_ATOMS: atom_id res chain seq x y z
N MET A 1 -7.88 -0.89 -8.27
CA MET A 1 -8.01 -1.67 -7.02
C MET A 1 -6.81 -2.61 -6.94
N ALA A 2 -6.67 -3.36 -5.84
CA ALA A 2 -5.72 -4.45 -5.73
C ALA A 2 -6.40 -5.72 -5.21
N THR A 3 -5.75 -6.87 -5.40
CA THR A 3 -6.10 -8.11 -4.71
C THR A 3 -5.07 -8.43 -3.64
N TYR A 4 -5.52 -9.07 -2.56
CA TYR A 4 -4.63 -9.59 -1.53
C TYR A 4 -3.78 -10.74 -2.09
N GLY A 5 -2.49 -10.73 -1.76
CA GLY A 5 -1.55 -11.76 -2.19
C GLY A 5 -1.75 -13.09 -1.44
N GLU A 6 -1.37 -14.21 -2.04
CA GLU A 6 -1.48 -15.54 -1.40
C GLU A 6 -0.44 -15.77 -0.28
N ILE A 7 0.62 -14.96 -0.24
CA ILE A 7 1.78 -15.20 0.63
C ILE A 7 1.61 -14.54 2.00
N ASP A 8 1.18 -13.29 2.02
CA ASP A 8 1.09 -12.46 3.23
C ASP A 8 -0.22 -11.67 3.31
N ASP A 9 -1.18 -11.97 2.44
CA ASP A 9 -2.52 -11.39 2.42
C ASP A 9 -2.52 -9.85 2.41
N LEU A 10 -1.58 -9.25 1.65
CA LEU A 10 -1.49 -7.80 1.46
C LEU A 10 -1.88 -7.35 0.04
N PRO A 11 -2.54 -6.18 -0.12
CA PRO A 11 -3.17 -5.74 -1.38
C PRO A 11 -2.18 -5.09 -2.36
N ARG A 12 -1.31 -5.89 -3.00
CA ARG A 12 -0.23 -5.35 -3.86
C ARG A 12 -0.31 -5.77 -5.33
N SER A 13 -1.31 -6.56 -5.68
CA SER A 13 -1.57 -6.95 -7.07
C SER A 13 -2.61 -6.01 -7.67
N TYR A 14 -2.13 -4.92 -8.28
CA TYR A 14 -3.01 -3.87 -8.81
C TYR A 14 -3.65 -4.25 -10.14
N PHE A 15 -4.91 -3.86 -10.31
CA PHE A 15 -5.65 -3.96 -11.56
C PHE A 15 -6.62 -2.80 -11.73
N LEU A 16 -6.96 -2.54 -12.99
CA LEU A 16 -8.03 -1.63 -13.38
C LEU A 16 -9.30 -2.43 -13.59
N VAL A 17 -10.42 -1.93 -13.09
CA VAL A 17 -11.76 -2.41 -13.48
C VAL A 17 -12.15 -1.65 -14.74
N VAL A 18 -12.29 -2.38 -15.85
CA VAL A 18 -12.78 -1.85 -17.12
C VAL A 18 -14.30 -1.93 -17.16
N ASP A 19 -14.86 -3.02 -16.63
CA ASP A 19 -16.31 -3.26 -16.64
C ASP A 19 -16.73 -4.19 -15.51
N VAL A 20 -17.99 -4.08 -15.10
CA VAL A 20 -18.63 -4.91 -14.06
C VAL A 20 -19.84 -5.57 -14.69
N PHE A 21 -19.78 -6.89 -14.90
CA PHE A 21 -20.85 -7.62 -15.58
C PHE A 21 -21.93 -8.12 -14.63
N GLU A 22 -21.51 -8.69 -13.49
CA GLU A 22 -22.43 -9.20 -12.48
C GLU A 22 -21.81 -9.00 -11.09
N SER A 23 -22.61 -8.49 -10.17
CA SER A 23 -22.38 -8.54 -8.72
C SER A 23 -23.58 -9.26 -8.15
N ARG A 24 -23.45 -10.55 -7.82
CA ARG A 24 -24.55 -11.32 -7.23
C ARG A 24 -24.45 -11.28 -5.70
N ASP A 25 -25.56 -11.55 -5.04
CA ASP A 25 -25.66 -11.73 -3.58
C ASP A 25 -24.75 -12.86 -3.02
N SER A 26 -24.09 -13.63 -3.90
CA SER A 26 -23.14 -14.68 -3.56
C SER A 26 -21.74 -14.19 -3.17
N GLY A 27 -21.50 -12.87 -3.14
CA GLY A 27 -20.19 -12.29 -2.79
C GLY A 27 -19.13 -12.38 -3.90
N LEU A 28 -19.52 -12.85 -5.10
CA LEU A 28 -18.65 -12.92 -6.29
C LEU A 28 -19.03 -11.82 -7.29
N ALA A 29 -18.00 -11.17 -7.84
CA ALA A 29 -18.14 -10.19 -8.91
C ALA A 29 -17.43 -10.66 -10.18
N LYS A 30 -18.15 -10.66 -11.31
CA LYS A 30 -17.58 -10.92 -12.63
C LYS A 30 -17.13 -9.59 -13.23
N LEU A 31 -15.82 -9.43 -13.34
CA LEU A 31 -15.17 -8.18 -13.72
C LEU A 31 -14.37 -8.36 -15.01
N ARG A 32 -14.38 -7.34 -15.87
CA ARG A 32 -13.36 -7.15 -16.90
C ARG A 32 -12.25 -6.29 -16.31
N VAL A 33 -11.03 -6.82 -16.29
CA VAL A 33 -9.89 -6.18 -15.63
C VAL A 33 -8.65 -6.11 -16.51
N VAL A 34 -7.78 -5.16 -16.22
CA VAL A 34 -6.42 -5.07 -16.76
C VAL A 34 -5.44 -5.10 -15.59
N TRP A 35 -4.62 -6.16 -15.52
CA TRP A 35 -3.56 -6.26 -14.51
C TRP A 35 -2.45 -5.26 -14.78
N LEU A 36 -2.02 -4.57 -13.72
CA LEU A 36 -0.94 -3.59 -13.76
C LEU A 36 0.38 -4.27 -13.41
N GLN A 37 1.33 -4.20 -14.35
CA GLN A 37 2.67 -4.75 -14.19
C GLN A 37 3.68 -3.63 -13.96
N PRO A 38 4.53 -3.68 -12.91
CA PRO A 38 5.54 -2.65 -12.68
C PRO A 38 6.55 -2.60 -13.84
N LEU A 39 6.94 -1.39 -14.26
CA LEU A 39 7.80 -1.17 -15.43
C LEU A 39 9.26 -1.69 -15.27
N PRO A 40 10.00 -1.89 -16.37
CA PRO A 40 11.29 -2.57 -16.34
C PRO A 40 12.48 -1.77 -15.78
N ASN A 41 12.34 -0.47 -15.50
CA ASN A 41 13.34 0.25 -14.71
C ASN A 41 13.41 -0.29 -13.26
N TYR A 42 12.43 -1.09 -12.86
CA TYR A 42 12.40 -1.89 -11.63
C TYR A 42 12.94 -3.32 -11.84
N ARG A 43 13.68 -3.62 -12.93
CA ARG A 43 14.13 -4.99 -13.27
C ARG A 43 14.94 -5.68 -12.16
N ALA A 44 15.82 -4.97 -11.46
CA ALA A 44 16.57 -5.55 -10.32
C ALA A 44 15.63 -6.03 -9.20
N TRP A 45 14.57 -5.27 -8.93
CA TRP A 45 13.56 -5.63 -7.94
C TRP A 45 12.75 -6.87 -8.34
N LYS A 46 12.26 -6.93 -9.59
CA LYS A 46 11.39 -8.03 -10.06
C LYS A 46 12.18 -9.30 -10.37
N LYS A 47 13.37 -9.21 -10.97
CA LYS A 47 14.18 -10.38 -11.32
C LYS A 47 14.82 -11.03 -10.09
N ASP A 48 15.36 -10.20 -9.18
CA ASP A 48 16.18 -10.75 -8.10
C ASP A 48 15.32 -11.00 -6.86
N ALA A 49 14.47 -10.04 -6.46
CA ALA A 49 13.72 -10.14 -5.20
C ALA A 49 12.30 -10.71 -5.30
N ARG A 50 11.68 -10.72 -6.51
CA ARG A 50 10.25 -10.98 -6.79
C ARG A 50 9.28 -10.42 -5.75
N LEU A 51 9.62 -9.30 -5.13
CA LEU A 51 8.72 -8.64 -4.19
C LEU A 51 7.66 -7.88 -4.96
N PRO A 52 6.44 -7.78 -4.44
CA PRO A 52 5.42 -6.94 -5.05
C PRO A 52 5.76 -5.46 -4.83
N VAL A 53 5.49 -4.66 -5.86
CA VAL A 53 5.75 -3.21 -5.89
C VAL A 53 4.45 -2.47 -5.58
N GLY A 54 4.42 -1.72 -4.48
CA GLY A 54 3.25 -0.92 -4.07
C GLY A 54 3.10 0.44 -4.73
N CYS A 55 4.25 1.07 -5.04
CA CYS A 55 4.32 2.44 -5.56
C CYS A 55 5.25 2.47 -6.76
N GLY A 56 4.86 3.21 -7.80
CA GLY A 56 5.69 3.42 -8.98
C GLY A 56 4.89 3.50 -10.28
N VAL A 57 5.59 3.25 -11.38
CA VAL A 57 5.01 3.29 -12.71
C VAL A 57 4.72 1.87 -13.17
N PHE A 58 3.48 1.66 -13.61
CA PHE A 58 2.93 0.40 -14.06
C PHE A 58 2.49 0.50 -15.51
N GLN A 59 2.47 -0.63 -16.19
CA GLN A 59 1.92 -0.80 -17.52
C GLN A 59 0.73 -1.75 -17.46
N GLY A 60 -0.32 -1.45 -18.22
CA GLY A 60 -1.44 -2.36 -18.39
C GLY A 60 -1.03 -3.60 -19.19
N GLY A 61 -1.45 -4.77 -18.71
CA GLY A 61 -1.39 -6.01 -19.47
C GLY A 61 -2.54 -6.14 -20.46
N LYS A 62 -2.86 -7.39 -20.81
CA LYS A 62 -4.06 -7.71 -21.61
C LYS A 62 -5.31 -7.65 -20.73
N GLU A 63 -6.43 -7.24 -21.32
CA GLU A 63 -7.75 -7.37 -20.72
C GLU A 63 -8.08 -8.83 -20.45
N GLN A 64 -8.68 -9.10 -19.30
CA GLN A 64 -9.11 -10.42 -18.85
C GLN A 64 -10.46 -10.30 -18.16
N THR A 65 -11.32 -11.29 -18.35
CA THR A 65 -12.57 -11.40 -17.60
C THR A 65 -12.38 -12.44 -16.50
N LEU A 66 -12.61 -12.05 -15.25
CA LEU A 66 -12.39 -12.89 -14.08
C LEU A 66 -13.59 -12.80 -13.13
N SER A 67 -13.86 -13.88 -12.41
CA SER A 67 -14.76 -13.86 -11.25
C SER A 67 -13.91 -13.72 -10.00
N LEU A 68 -14.02 -12.59 -9.31
CA LEU A 68 -13.29 -12.29 -8.08
C LEU A 68 -14.25 -12.24 -6.90
N SER A 69 -13.79 -12.77 -5.76
CA SER A 69 -14.52 -12.64 -4.51
C SER A 69 -14.36 -11.22 -3.96
N LEU A 70 -15.46 -10.60 -3.51
CA LEU A 70 -15.47 -9.21 -3.05
C LEU A 70 -14.58 -9.00 -1.81
N ASP A 71 -14.49 -10.00 -0.94
CA ASP A 71 -13.56 -10.03 0.20
C ASP A 71 -12.09 -10.09 -0.23
N ARG A 72 -11.77 -10.44 -1.49
CA ARG A 72 -10.39 -10.45 -1.99
C ARG A 72 -9.99 -9.12 -2.63
N LEU A 73 -10.86 -8.12 -2.61
CA LEU A 73 -10.63 -6.81 -3.20
C LEU A 73 -10.24 -5.79 -2.13
N SER A 74 -9.19 -5.02 -2.40
CA SER A 74 -8.82 -3.85 -1.60
C SER A 74 -9.71 -2.66 -1.93
N ASP A 75 -9.59 -1.61 -1.12
CA ASP A 75 -10.07 -0.29 -1.47
C ASP A 75 -9.51 0.25 -2.79
N GLN A 76 -10.19 1.28 -3.32
CA GLN A 76 -9.77 1.97 -4.52
C GLN A 76 -8.43 2.67 -4.30
N VAL A 77 -7.45 2.30 -5.14
CA VAL A 77 -6.15 2.98 -5.22
C VAL A 77 -6.19 3.99 -6.36
N TRP A 78 -5.89 5.25 -6.03
CA TRP A 78 -5.79 6.32 -7.00
C TRP A 78 -4.50 6.22 -7.80
N CYS A 79 -4.58 6.42 -9.11
CA CYS A 79 -3.42 6.48 -9.98
C CYS A 79 -3.54 7.61 -10.98
N LYS A 80 -2.40 8.16 -11.39
CA LYS A 80 -2.31 9.13 -12.49
C LYS A 80 -2.05 8.39 -13.78
N VAL A 81 -2.84 8.65 -14.81
CA VAL A 81 -2.63 8.11 -16.15
C VAL A 81 -1.69 9.04 -16.91
N LYS A 82 -0.60 8.50 -17.47
CA LYS A 82 0.31 9.24 -18.34
C LYS A 82 0.66 8.40 -19.56
N ARG A 83 0.20 8.85 -20.73
CA ARG A 83 0.28 8.08 -21.99
C ARG A 83 -0.34 6.69 -21.79
N SER A 84 0.45 5.63 -21.92
CA SER A 84 0.06 4.22 -21.73
C SER A 84 0.57 3.63 -20.41
N SER A 85 0.85 4.47 -19.41
CA SER A 85 1.35 4.05 -18.10
C SER A 85 0.50 4.61 -16.96
N TYR A 86 0.49 3.87 -15.85
CA TYR A 86 -0.26 4.18 -14.65
C TYR A 86 0.72 4.44 -13.51
N LEU A 87 0.65 5.62 -12.90
CA LEU A 87 1.49 6.01 -11.78
C LEU A 87 0.67 5.91 -10.49
N ILE A 88 0.96 4.89 -9.68
CA ILE A 88 0.49 4.81 -8.30
C ILE A 88 1.53 5.50 -7.45
N HIS A 89 1.11 6.55 -6.74
CA HIS A 89 2.04 7.39 -5.99
C HIS A 89 1.42 7.89 -4.69
N PRO A 90 2.13 7.79 -3.55
CA PRO A 90 1.65 8.29 -2.28
C PRO A 90 1.32 9.78 -2.34
N SER A 91 0.18 10.14 -1.74
CA SER A 91 -0.37 11.50 -1.67
C SER A 91 -0.43 11.99 -0.23
N ILE A 92 -0.44 13.32 -0.02
CA ILE A 92 -0.46 13.93 1.31
C ILE A 92 -1.65 13.41 2.14
N GLY A 93 -1.39 13.08 3.40
CA GLY A 93 -2.38 12.57 4.35
C GLY A 93 -2.69 11.07 4.21
N GLU A 94 -2.14 10.39 3.21
CA GLU A 94 -2.30 8.94 3.10
C GLU A 94 -1.39 8.20 4.07
N ILE A 95 -1.92 7.09 4.61
CA ILE A 95 -1.17 6.13 5.42
C ILE A 95 -0.65 5.00 4.53
N TRP A 96 0.63 4.68 4.69
CA TRP A 96 1.31 3.66 3.90
C TRP A 96 2.13 2.73 4.80
N ALA A 97 2.12 1.45 4.46
CA ALA A 97 3.06 0.49 5.01
C ALA A 97 4.37 0.55 4.22
N LEU A 98 5.49 0.67 4.93
CA LEU A 98 6.82 0.55 4.35
C LEU A 98 7.49 -0.74 4.79
N TYR A 99 8.29 -1.31 3.90
CA TYR A 99 9.24 -2.36 4.28
C TYR A 99 10.29 -1.80 5.25
N LYS A 100 10.38 -2.43 6.43
CA LYS A 100 11.44 -2.20 7.42
C LYS A 100 12.69 -2.98 7.04
N ASP A 101 13.87 -2.44 7.37
CA ASP A 101 15.17 -3.09 7.12
C ASP A 101 15.36 -3.56 5.68
N TRP A 102 14.95 -2.67 4.75
CA TRP A 102 14.99 -2.91 3.33
C TRP A 102 16.42 -3.27 2.85
N ASP A 103 16.62 -4.54 2.46
CA ASP A 103 17.86 -5.04 1.86
C ASP A 103 17.55 -5.90 0.62
N ILE A 104 17.61 -5.27 -0.55
CA ILE A 104 17.29 -5.90 -1.83
C ILE A 104 18.17 -7.13 -2.11
N VAL A 105 19.43 -7.08 -1.68
CA VAL A 105 20.42 -8.13 -1.95
C VAL A 105 20.07 -9.35 -1.11
N ARG A 106 19.86 -9.18 0.20
CA ARG A 106 19.46 -10.28 1.09
C ARG A 106 18.10 -10.87 0.73
N TRP A 107 17.16 -10.03 0.30
CA TRP A 107 15.79 -10.48 0.02
C TRP A 107 15.68 -11.18 -1.34
N SER A 108 16.57 -10.86 -2.28
CA SER A 108 16.71 -11.60 -3.53
C SER A 108 17.25 -13.01 -3.37
N SER A 109 18.18 -13.22 -2.45
CA SER A 109 18.77 -14.54 -2.20
C SER A 109 17.89 -15.48 -1.37
N SER A 110 16.79 -15.00 -0.77
CA SER A 110 15.96 -15.83 0.12
C SER A 110 14.45 -15.49 0.01
N PRO A 111 13.78 -15.96 -1.05
CA PRO A 111 12.34 -15.75 -1.27
C PRO A 111 11.45 -16.19 -0.10
N GLU A 112 11.89 -17.19 0.66
CA GLU A 112 11.17 -17.77 1.80
C GLU A 112 11.05 -16.78 2.98
N LYS A 113 11.99 -15.83 3.09
CA LYS A 113 11.98 -14.78 4.12
C LYS A 113 10.96 -13.67 3.86
N ARG A 114 10.24 -13.70 2.73
CA ARG A 114 9.18 -12.71 2.43
C ARG A 114 8.07 -12.69 3.47
N ARG A 115 7.73 -13.85 4.05
CA ARG A 115 6.74 -13.94 5.15
C ARG A 115 7.23 -13.30 6.46
N GLN A 116 8.52 -12.98 6.55
CA GLN A 116 9.16 -12.37 7.73
C GLN A 116 9.50 -10.89 7.49
N CYS A 117 9.05 -10.29 6.38
CA CYS A 117 9.21 -8.86 6.16
C CYS A 117 8.52 -8.12 7.30
N LYS A 118 9.29 -7.30 8.02
CA LYS A 118 8.74 -6.37 9.02
C LYS A 118 8.28 -5.11 8.32
N TYR A 119 7.29 -4.45 8.92
CA TYR A 119 6.74 -3.24 8.36
C TYR A 119 6.81 -2.09 9.36
N GLN A 120 6.65 -0.89 8.82
CA GLN A 120 6.50 0.33 9.59
C GLN A 120 5.44 1.19 8.92
N ILE A 121 4.55 1.77 9.70
CA ILE A 121 3.48 2.63 9.19
C ILE A 121 3.99 4.07 9.14
N VAL A 122 3.68 4.74 8.03
CA VAL A 122 4.00 6.15 7.86
C VAL A 122 2.82 6.93 7.31
N GLU A 123 2.76 8.20 7.71
CA GLU A 123 1.92 9.20 7.10
C GLU A 123 2.73 9.98 6.05
N VAL A 124 2.12 10.21 4.89
CA VAL A 124 2.71 11.02 3.82
C VAL A 124 2.47 12.50 4.10
N LEU A 125 3.55 13.26 4.28
CA LEU A 125 3.47 14.69 4.59
C LEU A 125 3.58 15.58 3.35
N GLY A 126 4.16 15.07 2.26
CA GLY A 126 4.30 15.86 1.04
C GLY A 126 5.35 15.35 0.08
N ARG A 127 5.27 15.87 -1.15
CA ARG A 127 6.32 15.68 -2.15
C ARG A 127 7.38 16.76 -2.01
N LYS A 128 8.64 16.37 -2.13
CA LYS A 128 9.80 17.27 -2.27
C LYS A 128 10.48 17.00 -3.61
N SER A 129 11.47 17.81 -3.98
CA SER A 129 12.13 17.75 -5.29
C SER A 129 12.80 16.40 -5.62
N LYS A 130 13.21 15.63 -4.60
CA LYS A 130 13.95 14.37 -4.75
C LYS A 130 13.25 13.15 -4.11
N GLY A 131 11.98 13.28 -3.72
CA GLY A 131 11.28 12.17 -3.06
C GLY A 131 10.02 12.58 -2.29
N ILE A 132 9.58 11.68 -1.42
CA ILE A 132 8.37 11.82 -0.60
C ILE A 132 8.79 12.00 0.86
N ARG A 133 8.33 13.09 1.48
CA ARG A 133 8.49 13.31 2.91
C ARG A 133 7.39 12.55 3.65
N VAL A 134 7.80 11.78 4.65
CA VAL A 134 6.91 10.95 5.47
C VAL A 134 7.29 11.09 6.94
N ALA A 135 6.37 10.76 7.85
CA ALA A 135 6.64 10.63 9.27
C ALA A 135 6.13 9.28 9.79
N TYR A 136 6.81 8.73 10.80
CA TYR A 136 6.38 7.51 11.45
C TYR A 136 5.04 7.69 12.15
N SER A 137 4.18 6.69 12.03
CA SER A 137 2.94 6.57 12.77
C SER A 137 2.96 5.29 13.59
N ASP A 138 2.76 5.41 14.89
CA ASP A 138 2.76 4.30 15.82
C ASP A 138 1.34 3.96 16.27
N LYS A 139 1.12 2.69 16.58
CA LYS A 139 -0.12 2.20 17.16
C LYS A 139 -0.28 2.77 18.57
N LEU A 140 -1.46 3.29 18.87
CA LEU A 140 -1.82 3.73 20.22
C LEU A 140 -2.02 2.52 21.12
N GLU A 141 -1.43 2.57 22.32
CA GLU A 141 -1.55 1.51 23.31
C GLU A 141 -3.03 1.28 23.68
N GLY A 142 -3.44 0.01 23.78
CA GLY A 142 -4.81 -0.37 24.10
C GLY A 142 -5.79 -0.36 22.93
N PHE A 143 -5.38 0.05 21.73
CA PHE A 143 -6.22 0.03 20.53
C PHE A 143 -5.71 -0.99 19.50
N VAL A 144 -6.62 -1.58 18.71
CA VAL A 144 -6.28 -2.54 17.65
C VAL A 144 -5.72 -1.84 16.41
N SER A 145 -6.35 -0.74 16.00
CA SER A 145 -6.02 -0.09 14.72
C SER A 145 -5.99 1.44 14.76
N LEU A 146 -5.90 2.04 15.95
CA LEU A 146 -5.65 3.48 16.05
C LEU A 146 -4.15 3.76 16.02
N PHE A 147 -3.75 4.64 15.12
CA PHE A 147 -2.39 5.06 14.94
C PHE A 147 -2.29 6.59 15.04
N GLN A 148 -1.17 7.07 15.56
CA GLN A 148 -0.87 8.49 15.60
C GLN A 148 0.57 8.74 15.19
N ARG A 149 0.82 9.88 14.57
CA ARG A 149 2.18 10.30 14.22
C ARG A 149 3.04 10.34 15.49
N ARG A 150 4.19 9.66 15.46
CA ARG A 150 5.13 9.56 16.60
C ARG A 150 5.55 10.94 17.12
N SER A 151 5.75 11.86 16.20
CA SER A 151 6.08 13.25 16.52
C SER A 151 5.39 14.17 15.53
N GLN A 152 4.77 15.22 16.06
CA GLN A 152 4.15 16.28 15.26
C GLN A 152 5.17 17.30 14.74
N SER A 153 6.43 17.22 15.18
CA SER A 153 7.51 18.08 14.72
C SER A 153 7.91 17.72 13.28
N GLU A 154 8.02 18.73 12.42
CA GLU A 154 8.54 18.52 11.07
C GLU A 154 9.97 17.96 11.04
N LYS A 155 10.75 18.16 12.12
CA LYS A 155 12.13 17.68 12.24
C LYS A 155 12.22 16.16 12.32
N ASP A 156 11.15 15.50 12.74
CA ASP A 156 11.09 14.04 12.88
C ASP A 156 10.49 13.35 11.65
N SER A 157 10.30 14.11 10.57
CA SER A 157 10.01 13.59 9.24
C SER A 157 11.29 13.22 8.49
N PHE A 158 11.18 12.25 7.58
CA PHE A 158 12.30 11.81 6.74
C PHE A 158 11.88 11.73 5.27
N LEU A 159 12.88 11.78 4.39
CA LEU A 159 12.68 11.73 2.95
C LEU A 159 12.92 10.30 2.42
N ILE A 160 11.92 9.73 1.76
CA ILE A 160 12.11 8.58 0.89
C ILE A 160 12.43 9.09 -0.50
N GLU A 161 13.71 8.97 -0.87
CA GLU A 161 14.20 9.38 -2.19
C GLU A 161 13.44 8.64 -3.32
N ASP A 162 13.32 9.27 -4.49
CA ASP A 162 12.63 8.67 -5.65
C ASP A 162 13.21 7.29 -6.03
N LYS A 163 14.53 7.11 -5.87
CA LYS A 163 15.22 5.84 -6.11
C LYS A 163 14.89 4.75 -5.08
N LYS A 164 14.19 5.08 -3.99
CA LYS A 164 13.80 4.20 -2.88
C LYS A 164 12.28 4.09 -2.75
N LEU A 165 11.49 4.53 -3.74
CA LEU A 165 10.03 4.44 -3.71
C LEU A 165 9.50 3.00 -3.61
N PHE A 166 10.31 2.02 -3.98
CA PHE A 166 10.00 0.61 -3.79
C PHE A 166 9.85 0.20 -2.31
N ARG A 167 10.26 1.05 -1.35
CA ARG A 167 10.05 0.81 0.07
C ARG A 167 8.58 0.88 0.45
N PHE A 168 7.75 1.55 -0.34
CA PHE A 168 6.30 1.58 -0.17
C PHE A 168 5.73 0.21 -0.58
N SER A 169 5.17 -0.49 0.41
CA SER A 169 4.57 -1.82 0.25
C SER A 169 3.16 -1.71 -0.30
N HIS A 170 2.27 -1.01 0.41
CA HIS A 170 0.89 -0.74 0.01
C HIS A 170 0.35 0.45 0.81
N LYS A 171 -0.72 1.05 0.28
CA LYS A 171 -1.53 2.02 1.02
C LYS A 171 -2.39 1.25 2.03
N VAL A 172 -2.43 1.73 3.26
CA VAL A 172 -3.35 1.21 4.29
C VAL A 172 -4.54 2.17 4.32
N PRO A 173 -5.77 1.69 4.03
CA PRO A 173 -6.97 2.50 4.17
C PRO A 173 -7.07 3.07 5.59
N SER A 174 -7.42 4.36 5.67
CA SER A 174 -7.35 5.11 6.92
C SER A 174 -8.44 6.16 6.99
N CYS A 175 -9.09 6.27 8.15
CA CYS A 175 -10.01 7.35 8.48
C CYS A 175 -9.40 8.24 9.55
N LYS A 176 -9.29 9.55 9.30
CA LYS A 176 -8.80 10.50 10.30
C LYS A 176 -9.87 10.71 11.38
N MET A 177 -9.48 10.54 12.63
CA MET A 177 -10.33 10.77 13.79
C MET A 177 -10.35 12.27 14.10
N THR A 178 -11.54 12.85 14.09
CA THR A 178 -11.81 14.16 14.67
C THR A 178 -12.22 13.91 16.13
N GLY A 179 -11.60 14.59 17.10
CA GLY A 179 -11.69 14.30 18.54
C GLY A 179 -13.10 14.23 19.15
N SER A 180 -14.13 14.60 18.39
CA SER A 180 -15.55 14.44 18.76
C SER A 180 -16.08 13.00 18.71
N LYS A 181 -15.36 12.05 18.10
CA LYS A 181 -15.94 10.73 17.79
C LYS A 181 -15.90 9.72 18.93
N ARG A 182 -14.91 9.76 19.85
CA ARG A 182 -14.79 8.80 20.98
C ARG A 182 -13.99 9.41 22.16
N PRO A 183 -14.46 9.29 23.42
CA PRO A 183 -13.69 9.69 24.60
C PRO A 183 -12.35 8.95 24.69
N GLY A 184 -11.27 9.65 25.01
CA GLY A 184 -9.93 9.06 25.17
C GLY A 184 -9.16 8.84 23.85
N VAL A 185 -9.70 9.21 22.70
CA VAL A 185 -8.99 9.17 21.41
C VAL A 185 -8.33 10.52 21.14
N PRO A 186 -6.98 10.57 21.00
CA PRO A 186 -6.29 11.81 20.66
C PRO A 186 -6.75 12.38 19.32
N GLU A 187 -6.79 13.71 19.23
CA GLU A 187 -6.94 14.41 17.95
C GLU A 187 -5.78 14.04 17.01
N GLU A 188 -6.03 14.08 15.70
CA GLU A 188 -5.03 13.75 14.67
C GLU A 188 -4.58 12.27 14.66
N SER A 189 -5.36 11.36 15.24
CA SER A 189 -5.18 9.92 15.07
C SER A 189 -5.89 9.40 13.81
N PHE A 190 -5.48 8.23 13.34
CA PHE A 190 -6.04 7.53 12.20
C PHE A 190 -6.51 6.14 12.63
N GLU A 191 -7.77 5.81 12.34
CA GLU A 191 -8.26 4.43 12.39
C GLU A 191 -7.92 3.76 11.06
N LEU A 192 -7.08 2.73 11.13
CA LEU A 192 -6.63 1.95 9.97
C LEU A 192 -7.51 0.71 9.80
N ASP A 193 -7.65 0.23 8.57
CA ASP A 193 -8.29 -1.06 8.30
C ASP A 193 -7.38 -2.20 8.81
N PRO A 194 -7.81 -3.01 9.80
CA PRO A 194 -7.01 -4.13 10.30
C PRO A 194 -6.64 -5.17 9.25
N LYS A 195 -7.42 -5.29 8.18
CA LYS A 195 -7.17 -6.26 7.11
C LYS A 195 -5.97 -5.89 6.24
N ASP A 196 -5.68 -4.60 6.14
CA ASP A 196 -4.54 -4.07 5.42
C ASP A 196 -3.35 -3.77 6.35
N LEU A 197 -3.47 -4.09 7.64
CA LEU A 197 -2.35 -4.02 8.55
C LEU A 197 -1.47 -5.27 8.42
N PRO A 198 -0.14 -5.10 8.36
CA PRO A 198 0.78 -6.20 8.54
C PRO A 198 0.53 -6.94 9.86
N ALA A 199 0.63 -8.27 9.85
CA ALA A 199 0.29 -9.10 11.01
C ALA A 199 1.09 -8.78 12.28
N ASP A 200 2.30 -8.21 12.15
CA ASP A 200 3.12 -7.75 13.28
C ASP A 200 2.65 -6.43 13.91
N LEU A 201 1.65 -5.78 13.31
CA LEU A 201 1.10 -4.49 13.70
C LEU A 201 -0.41 -4.55 14.05
N CYS A 202 -1.06 -5.69 13.79
CA CYS A 202 -2.43 -5.98 14.23
C CYS A 202 -2.56 -6.12 15.75
#